data_AF-A0A158DYE1-F1
#
_entry.id   AF-A0A158DYE1-F1
#
_cell.length_a   1.000
_cell.length_b   1.000
_cell.length_c   1.000
_cell.angle_alpha   90.00
_cell.angle_beta   90.00
_cell.angle_gamma   90.00
#
_symmetry.space_group_name_H-M   'P 1'
#
loop_
_entity.id
_entity.type
_entity.pdbx_description
1 polymer ?
#
loop_
_entity_poly.entity_id
_entity_poly.type
_entity_poly.pdbx_seq_one_letter_code
_entity_poly.pdbx_strand_id
1 'polypeptide(L)'
;MLRSRLCWFTLLSVLQACQTLPLPESAGERNSRFTYIPIDPLPTTASLGDSCPDGYSVEPYMDLFPDQAVRIAIASFDVQGNLSIGPAAKFGTENNIYQVTLDFISVDTKNATVFVEGITATGRGAAPSGVAKPAYRITKDPDNPAWASYDKNKSYPTSNLGEPVAVPVYVGVGLRLIATVRVLKGTVNLSSLSSITAGVESGKATGSLVVQTLGVSGSKISAMLPMPSELNQTTIQNAILALGSIKALLFDPTTHVVPRVVGIYNPIGGGEATVNQIVSILAEDKLVVEGECIQNDVTARQAQAASSPAGAVKPPIKSTPAKRAMPR
;
A
#
# COMPACT_ATOMS: atom_id res chain seq x y z
N MET A 1 -44.36 -28.00 40.35
CA MET A 1 -43.88 -26.88 39.51
C MET A 1 -42.43 -27.04 39.02
N LEU A 2 -41.87 -28.25 38.91
CA LEU A 2 -40.43 -28.46 38.62
C LEU A 2 -40.10 -29.19 37.30
N ARG A 3 -41.08 -29.41 36.41
CA ARG A 3 -40.86 -30.16 35.15
C ARG A 3 -40.75 -29.30 33.88
N SER A 4 -41.01 -28.00 33.95
CA SER A 4 -41.05 -27.11 32.76
C SER A 4 -39.72 -26.40 32.46
N ARG A 5 -38.77 -26.34 33.40
CA ARG A 5 -37.53 -25.56 33.24
C ARG A 5 -36.37 -26.32 32.57
N LEU A 6 -36.46 -27.64 32.41
CA LEU A 6 -35.37 -28.45 31.86
C LEU A 6 -35.34 -28.49 30.32
N CYS A 7 -36.45 -28.16 29.66
CA CYS A 7 -36.54 -28.20 28.18
C CYS A 7 -35.98 -26.93 27.50
N TRP A 8 -35.79 -25.84 28.24
CA TRP A 8 -35.29 -24.58 27.67
C TRP A 8 -33.76 -24.50 27.57
N PHE A 9 -33.02 -25.30 28.37
CA PHE A 9 -31.56 -25.29 28.36
C PHE A 9 -30.94 -26.13 27.23
N THR A 10 -31.64 -27.16 26.74
CA THR A 10 -31.17 -27.98 25.61
C THR A 10 -31.43 -27.35 24.24
N LEU A 11 -32.37 -26.41 24.11
CA LEU A 11 -32.65 -25.73 22.84
C LEU A 11 -31.67 -24.56 22.57
N LEU A 12 -31.07 -23.98 23.62
CA LEU A 12 -30.12 -22.88 23.48
C LEU A 12 -28.70 -23.33 23.08
N SER A 13 -28.36 -24.60 23.27
CA SER A 13 -27.03 -25.15 23.01
C SER A 13 -26.81 -25.54 21.53
N VAL A 14 -27.88 -25.67 20.73
CA VAL A 14 -27.78 -26.06 19.31
C VAL A 14 -27.54 -24.85 18.39
N LEU A 15 -27.80 -23.62 18.86
CA LEU A 15 -27.66 -22.40 18.04
C LEU A 15 -26.26 -21.76 18.07
N GLN A 16 -25.31 -22.26 18.87
CA GLN A 16 -23.95 -21.71 18.93
C GLN A 16 -22.91 -22.46 18.08
N ALA A 17 -23.30 -23.52 17.37
CA ALA A 17 -22.36 -24.38 16.64
C ALA A 17 -21.87 -23.82 15.27
N CYS A 18 -22.36 -22.66 14.82
CA CYS A 18 -22.06 -22.16 13.46
C CYS A 18 -20.96 -21.09 13.38
N GLN A 19 -20.27 -20.73 14.47
CA GLN A 19 -19.31 -19.61 14.44
C GLN A 19 -17.83 -19.99 14.31
N THR A 20 -17.47 -21.26 14.12
CA THR A 20 -16.05 -21.67 14.12
C THR A 20 -15.60 -22.53 12.93
N LEU A 21 -16.39 -22.67 11.87
CA LEU A 21 -15.90 -23.33 10.66
C LEU A 21 -14.94 -22.38 9.92
N PRO A 22 -13.63 -22.68 9.85
CA PRO A 22 -12.72 -21.91 9.02
C PRO A 22 -13.20 -22.01 7.57
N LEU A 23 -13.27 -20.88 6.88
CA LEU A 23 -13.62 -20.85 5.46
C LEU A 23 -12.65 -21.79 4.71
N PRO A 24 -13.16 -22.72 3.87
CA PRO A 24 -12.31 -23.62 3.12
C PRO A 24 -11.43 -22.81 2.17
N GLU A 25 -10.11 -22.99 2.25
CA GLU A 25 -9.18 -22.34 1.33
C GLU A 25 -9.43 -22.84 -0.10
N SER A 26 -9.67 -21.89 -0.99
CA SER A 26 -9.81 -22.14 -2.42
C SER A 26 -8.54 -22.78 -2.98
N ALA A 27 -8.68 -23.50 -4.10
CA ALA A 27 -7.51 -24.00 -4.84
C ALA A 27 -6.63 -22.84 -5.33
N GLY A 28 -7.22 -21.64 -5.51
CA GLY A 28 -6.52 -20.37 -5.64
C GLY A 28 -5.60 -20.17 -4.44
N GLU A 29 -6.15 -19.89 -3.26
CA GLU A 29 -5.40 -19.61 -2.01
C GLU A 29 -4.29 -20.61 -1.67
N ARG A 30 -4.50 -21.90 -1.93
CA ARG A 30 -3.50 -22.96 -1.69
C ARG A 30 -2.32 -22.95 -2.68
N ASN A 31 -2.58 -22.59 -3.93
CA ASN A 31 -1.57 -22.59 -5.00
C ASN A 31 -1.02 -21.19 -5.30
N SER A 32 -1.76 -20.16 -4.91
CA SER A 32 -1.46 -18.77 -5.04
C SER A 32 -0.45 -18.38 -3.95
N ARG A 33 0.86 -18.45 -4.25
CA ARG A 33 1.92 -17.79 -3.43
C ARG A 33 1.92 -16.27 -3.57
N PHE A 34 0.73 -15.76 -3.78
CA PHE A 34 0.35 -14.49 -4.35
C PHE A 34 0.08 -13.54 -3.20
N THR A 35 1.15 -13.12 -2.54
CA THR A 35 1.06 -12.15 -1.45
C THR A 35 1.38 -10.78 -2.00
N TYR A 36 0.59 -9.79 -1.62
CA TYR A 36 0.96 -8.39 -1.81
C TYR A 36 2.29 -8.14 -1.09
N ILE A 37 3.30 -7.66 -1.82
CA ILE A 37 4.61 -7.34 -1.27
C ILE A 37 4.75 -5.82 -1.30
N PRO A 38 4.68 -5.15 -0.15
CA PRO A 38 5.01 -3.75 -0.07
C PRO A 38 6.48 -3.58 -0.42
N ILE A 39 6.79 -2.61 -1.27
CA ILE A 39 8.17 -2.25 -1.59
C ILE A 39 8.38 -0.77 -1.26
N ASP A 40 9.64 -0.36 -1.14
CA ASP A 40 9.95 1.05 -0.99
C ASP A 40 9.48 1.83 -2.23
N PRO A 41 8.85 3.01 -2.06
CA PRO A 41 8.21 3.70 -3.17
C PRO A 41 9.17 4.03 -4.32
N LEU A 42 8.99 3.39 -5.48
CA LEU A 42 9.80 3.68 -6.66
C LEU A 42 9.15 4.79 -7.51
N PRO A 43 9.95 5.66 -8.14
CA PRO A 43 9.42 6.70 -9.02
C PRO A 43 8.72 6.10 -10.24
N THR A 44 7.66 6.75 -10.70
CA THR A 44 7.08 6.51 -12.02
C THR A 44 7.31 7.70 -12.95
N THR A 45 7.01 7.51 -14.22
CA THR A 45 6.99 8.56 -15.24
C THR A 45 5.55 8.73 -15.71
N ALA A 46 5.08 9.97 -15.83
CA ALA A 46 3.81 10.23 -16.48
C ALA A 46 4.01 10.35 -17.99
N SER A 47 3.12 9.73 -18.76
CA SER A 47 3.02 9.95 -20.19
C SER A 47 1.64 10.50 -20.54
N LEU A 48 1.63 11.50 -21.41
CA LEU A 48 0.45 11.82 -22.20
C LEU A 48 0.28 10.61 -23.14
N GLY A 49 -0.85 9.91 -23.08
CA GLY A 49 -1.07 8.78 -23.99
C GLY A 49 -0.88 9.21 -25.46
N ASP A 50 -0.48 8.28 -26.33
CA ASP A 50 -0.19 8.55 -27.76
C ASP A 50 -1.37 9.21 -28.50
N SER A 51 -2.59 9.15 -27.94
CA SER A 51 -3.82 9.74 -28.45
C SER A 51 -4.08 11.19 -27.99
N CYS A 52 -3.25 11.79 -27.13
CA CYS A 52 -3.47 13.16 -26.67
C CYS A 52 -3.14 14.17 -27.77
N PRO A 53 -4.11 15.00 -28.22
CA PRO A 53 -3.82 16.08 -29.16
C PRO A 53 -2.93 17.16 -28.52
N ASP A 54 -2.28 17.95 -29.36
CA ASP A 54 -1.53 19.13 -28.91
C ASP A 54 -2.46 20.09 -28.14
N GLY A 55 -1.97 20.61 -27.01
CA GLY A 55 -2.74 21.52 -26.16
C GLY A 55 -3.65 20.84 -25.14
N TYR A 56 -3.47 19.55 -24.85
CA TYR A 56 -4.11 18.86 -23.73
C TYR A 56 -3.16 18.78 -22.51
N SER A 57 -3.70 18.66 -21.31
CA SER A 57 -2.93 18.31 -20.10
C SER A 57 -3.37 16.96 -19.56
N VAL A 58 -2.58 16.40 -18.66
CA VAL A 58 -2.93 15.18 -17.93
C VAL A 58 -3.88 15.55 -16.80
N GLU A 59 -4.95 14.77 -16.64
CA GLU A 59 -5.86 14.86 -15.50
C GLU A 59 -5.10 14.78 -14.16
N PRO A 60 -5.58 15.42 -13.08
CA PRO A 60 -4.99 15.21 -11.76
C PRO A 60 -4.87 13.72 -11.43
N TYR A 61 -3.69 13.29 -10.95
CA TYR A 61 -3.40 11.87 -10.69
C TYR A 61 -4.41 11.15 -9.79
N MET A 62 -5.15 11.89 -8.95
CA MET A 62 -6.16 11.30 -8.06
C MET A 62 -7.33 10.66 -8.81
N ASP A 63 -7.64 11.15 -10.02
CA ASP A 63 -8.74 10.63 -10.84
C ASP A 63 -8.29 9.39 -11.65
N LEU A 64 -6.97 9.18 -11.78
CA LEU A 64 -6.37 8.03 -12.48
C LEU A 64 -6.34 6.73 -11.65
N PHE A 65 -6.66 6.79 -10.36
CA PHE A 65 -6.57 5.63 -9.44
C PHE A 65 -7.96 5.23 -8.92
N PRO A 66 -8.73 4.44 -9.68
CA PRO A 66 -10.11 4.08 -9.33
C PRO A 66 -10.18 3.21 -8.08
N ASP A 67 -9.15 2.40 -7.82
CA ASP A 67 -9.19 1.43 -6.73
C ASP A 67 -8.69 2.03 -5.42
N GLN A 68 -9.61 2.11 -4.46
CA GLN A 68 -9.30 2.37 -3.06
C GLN A 68 -9.16 1.03 -2.34
N ALA A 69 -7.95 0.68 -1.93
CA ALA A 69 -7.67 -0.61 -1.30
C ALA A 69 -6.99 -0.45 0.05
N VAL A 70 -7.30 -1.38 0.96
CA VAL A 70 -6.52 -1.64 2.17
C VAL A 70 -5.81 -2.96 1.98
N ARG A 71 -4.47 -2.95 1.96
CA ARG A 71 -3.66 -4.16 1.78
C ARG A 71 -2.82 -4.42 3.03
N ILE A 72 -2.77 -5.67 3.45
CA ILE A 72 -1.94 -6.11 4.57
C ILE A 72 -0.86 -7.06 4.08
N ALA A 73 0.36 -6.86 4.56
CA ALA A 73 1.46 -7.78 4.38
C ALA A 73 2.12 -8.04 5.73
N ILE A 74 2.54 -9.29 5.95
CA ILE A 74 3.21 -9.72 7.17
C ILE A 74 4.52 -10.36 6.74
N ALA A 75 5.62 -9.85 7.30
CA ALA A 75 6.95 -10.41 7.12
C ALA A 75 7.54 -10.75 8.49
N SER A 76 8.36 -11.79 8.56
CA SER A 76 9.03 -12.21 9.79
C SER A 76 10.53 -11.98 9.68
N PHE A 77 11.17 -11.55 10.76
CA PHE A 77 12.62 -11.49 10.83
C PHE A 77 13.19 -12.81 11.33
N ASP A 78 14.23 -13.32 10.67
CA ASP A 78 15.02 -14.42 11.21
C ASP A 78 15.98 -13.94 12.32
N VAL A 79 16.70 -14.88 12.93
CA VAL A 79 17.66 -14.60 14.02
C VAL A 79 18.81 -13.70 13.55
N GLN A 80 19.08 -13.66 12.24
CA GLN A 80 20.10 -12.86 11.60
C GLN A 80 19.57 -11.47 11.19
N GLY A 81 18.28 -11.19 11.40
CA GLY A 81 17.62 -9.95 11.01
C GLY A 81 17.22 -9.88 9.55
N ASN A 82 17.29 -10.97 8.79
CA ASN A 82 16.82 -11.01 7.41
C ASN A 82 15.29 -11.11 7.38
N LEU A 83 14.70 -10.44 6.39
CA LEU A 83 13.26 -10.35 6.22
C LEU A 83 12.75 -11.52 5.38
N SER A 84 12.11 -12.50 6.01
CA SER A 84 11.43 -13.57 5.28
C SER A 84 10.00 -13.16 4.93
N ILE A 85 9.76 -12.92 3.65
CA ILE A 85 8.45 -12.66 3.06
C ILE A 85 7.88 -13.99 2.55
N GLY A 86 6.86 -14.52 3.22
CA GLY A 86 6.24 -15.82 2.91
C GLY A 86 4.71 -15.77 3.08
N PRO A 87 3.98 -16.87 2.79
CA PRO A 87 2.53 -16.93 3.00
C PRO A 87 2.24 -16.47 4.43
N ALA A 88 1.57 -15.33 4.53
CA ALA A 88 1.52 -14.52 5.73
C ALA A 88 1.18 -15.38 6.96
N ALA A 89 2.14 -15.52 7.89
CA ALA A 89 1.87 -16.15 9.16
C ALA A 89 0.86 -15.26 9.90
N LYS A 90 -0.43 -15.63 9.83
CA LYS A 90 -1.53 -14.93 10.51
C LYS A 90 -1.33 -14.91 12.03
N PHE A 91 -0.47 -15.80 12.55
CA PHE A 91 -0.12 -15.89 13.96
C PHE A 91 1.38 -15.74 14.15
N GLY A 92 1.76 -14.76 14.98
CA GLY A 92 3.11 -14.62 15.48
C GLY A 92 3.35 -15.57 16.65
N THR A 93 4.53 -16.17 16.69
CA THR A 93 4.97 -17.10 17.73
C THR A 93 6.01 -16.44 18.65
N GLU A 94 6.06 -16.93 19.88
CA GLU A 94 6.96 -16.45 20.93
C GLU A 94 8.41 -16.28 20.48
N ASN A 95 9.03 -15.19 20.95
CA ASN A 95 10.41 -14.77 20.67
C ASN A 95 10.72 -14.39 19.21
N ASN A 96 9.71 -14.29 18.34
CA ASN A 96 9.88 -13.80 16.98
C ASN A 96 9.47 -12.33 16.83
N ILE A 97 10.05 -11.69 15.81
CA ILE A 97 9.75 -10.32 15.42
C ILE A 97 9.08 -10.35 14.05
N TYR A 98 8.03 -9.56 13.91
CA TYR A 98 7.25 -9.42 12.69
C TYR A 98 7.15 -7.96 12.28
N GLN A 99 7.18 -7.73 10.98
CA GLN A 99 6.77 -6.46 10.38
C GLN A 99 5.39 -6.66 9.77
N VAL A 100 4.41 -5.91 10.25
CA VAL A 100 3.07 -5.85 9.68
C VAL A 100 2.93 -4.52 8.97
N THR A 101 2.74 -4.58 7.65
CA THR A 101 2.56 -3.40 6.80
C THR A 101 1.10 -3.34 6.38
N LEU A 102 0.45 -2.21 6.63
CA LEU A 102 -0.92 -1.92 6.24
C LEU A 102 -0.95 -0.68 5.35
N ASP A 103 -1.35 -0.87 4.10
CA ASP A 103 -1.36 0.17 3.08
C ASP A 103 -2.79 0.59 2.77
N PHE A 104 -3.06 1.88 2.93
CA PHE A 104 -4.28 2.54 2.51
C PHE A 104 -3.96 3.37 1.28
N ILE A 105 -4.28 2.83 0.12
CA ILE A 105 -3.75 3.31 -1.15
C ILE A 105 -4.87 3.48 -2.17
N SER A 106 -4.75 4.55 -2.95
CA SER A 106 -5.44 4.75 -4.22
C SER A 106 -4.49 4.25 -5.29
N VAL A 107 -4.82 3.15 -5.97
CA VAL A 107 -3.92 2.52 -6.94
C VAL A 107 -4.60 2.14 -8.23
N ASP A 108 -3.77 1.96 -9.25
CA ASP A 108 -4.04 1.15 -10.42
C ASP A 108 -3.01 0.01 -10.47
N THR A 109 -3.33 -1.07 -11.17
CA THR A 109 -2.44 -2.22 -11.34
C THR A 109 -1.90 -2.25 -12.76
N LYS A 110 -0.58 -2.08 -12.93
CA LYS A 110 0.10 -2.21 -14.22
C LYS A 110 0.79 -3.56 -14.32
N ASN A 111 0.72 -4.19 -15.49
CA ASN A 111 1.40 -5.46 -15.73
C ASN A 111 2.79 -5.22 -16.32
N ALA A 112 3.81 -5.32 -15.47
CA ALA A 112 5.19 -5.31 -15.88
C ALA A 112 5.59 -6.72 -16.34
N THR A 113 5.76 -6.93 -17.64
CA THR A 113 6.22 -8.24 -18.14
C THR A 113 7.73 -8.35 -17.95
N VAL A 114 8.15 -9.48 -17.42
CA VAL A 114 9.56 -9.85 -17.25
C VAL A 114 9.74 -11.26 -17.82
N PHE A 115 10.93 -11.57 -18.30
CA PHE A 115 11.28 -12.93 -18.64
C PHE A 115 11.91 -13.64 -17.46
N VAL A 116 11.54 -14.91 -17.28
CA VAL A 116 11.98 -15.76 -16.18
C VAL A 116 12.71 -16.97 -16.74
N GLU A 117 13.96 -17.12 -16.33
CA GLU A 117 14.80 -18.28 -16.65
C GLU A 117 15.09 -19.07 -15.36
N GLY A 118 14.73 -20.36 -15.33
CA GLY A 118 15.07 -21.25 -14.24
C GLY A 118 16.54 -21.65 -14.28
N ILE A 119 17.33 -21.24 -13.28
CA ILE A 119 18.72 -21.67 -13.15
C ILE A 119 18.72 -23.03 -12.46
N THR A 120 18.86 -24.12 -13.24
CA THR A 120 19.21 -25.41 -12.64
C THR A 120 20.68 -25.36 -12.22
N ALA A 121 21.00 -25.78 -11.01
CA ALA A 121 22.37 -25.93 -10.54
C ALA A 121 23.07 -27.10 -11.27
N THR A 122 23.34 -26.94 -12.56
CA THR A 122 24.06 -27.91 -13.40
C THR A 122 25.35 -27.28 -13.91
N GLY A 123 26.26 -27.00 -12.96
CA GLY A 123 27.62 -26.56 -13.24
C GLY A 123 28.57 -27.01 -12.13
N ARG A 124 29.06 -28.26 -12.25
CA ARG A 124 30.12 -28.91 -11.44
C ARG A 124 29.97 -28.83 -9.91
N GLY A 125 29.33 -29.85 -9.35
CA GLY A 125 29.30 -30.12 -7.91
C GLY A 125 27.87 -30.20 -7.39
N ALA A 126 27.14 -31.25 -7.77
CA ALA A 126 25.80 -31.50 -7.26
C ALA A 126 25.84 -31.62 -5.73
N ALA A 127 25.20 -30.67 -5.04
CA ALA A 127 24.87 -30.85 -3.63
C ALA A 127 23.86 -32.01 -3.52
N PRO A 128 24.11 -33.03 -2.69
CA PRO A 128 23.20 -34.15 -2.53
C PRO A 128 21.95 -33.70 -1.78
N SER A 129 20.79 -34.18 -2.23
CA SER A 129 19.50 -34.24 -1.53
C SER A 129 19.25 -33.23 -0.41
N GLY A 130 18.84 -32.04 -0.82
CA GLY A 130 18.03 -31.10 -0.05
C GLY A 130 17.43 -30.17 -1.09
N VAL A 131 16.10 -30.04 -1.15
CA VAL A 131 15.36 -29.32 -2.20
C VAL A 131 16.00 -27.94 -2.41
N ALA A 132 16.81 -27.80 -3.46
CA ALA A 132 17.44 -26.54 -3.79
C ALA A 132 16.29 -25.57 -4.13
N LYS A 133 16.23 -24.45 -3.42
CA LYS A 133 15.26 -23.39 -3.75
C LYS A 133 15.46 -23.04 -5.22
N PRO A 134 14.39 -23.04 -6.06
CA PRO A 134 14.56 -22.71 -7.46
C PRO A 134 15.13 -21.29 -7.56
N ALA A 135 16.32 -21.17 -8.14
CA ALA A 135 16.93 -19.89 -8.44
C ALA A 135 16.42 -19.45 -9.80
N TYR A 136 15.86 -18.24 -9.87
CA TYR A 136 15.41 -17.64 -11.11
C TYR A 136 16.34 -16.49 -11.49
N ARG A 137 16.64 -16.39 -12.78
CA ARG A 137 17.10 -15.14 -13.39
C ARG A 137 15.89 -14.43 -13.96
N ILE A 138 15.72 -13.17 -13.58
CA ILE A 138 14.63 -12.33 -14.08
C ILE A 138 15.26 -11.22 -14.92
N THR A 139 14.76 -11.03 -16.13
CA THR A 139 15.19 -9.94 -17.01
C THR A 139 13.98 -9.15 -17.46
N LYS A 140 14.17 -7.84 -17.64
CA LYS A 140 13.12 -6.95 -18.18
C LYS A 140 12.70 -7.43 -19.58
N ASP A 141 11.42 -7.33 -19.89
CA ASP A 141 10.95 -7.38 -21.28
C ASP A 141 11.08 -5.99 -21.91
N PRO A 142 12.06 -5.75 -22.81
CA PRO A 142 12.27 -4.43 -23.39
C PRO A 142 11.16 -4.00 -24.36
N ASP A 143 10.32 -4.94 -24.82
CA ASP A 143 9.20 -4.68 -25.74
C ASP A 143 7.88 -4.43 -24.99
N ASN A 144 7.88 -4.42 -23.65
CA ASN A 144 6.68 -4.15 -22.87
C ASN A 144 6.43 -2.61 -22.74
N PRO A 145 5.24 -2.12 -23.11
CA PRO A 145 4.92 -0.69 -23.14
C PRO A 145 4.80 -0.03 -21.76
N ALA A 146 4.72 -0.81 -20.68
CA ALA A 146 4.69 -0.27 -19.32
C ALA A 146 6.04 0.35 -18.92
N TRP A 147 7.13 0.04 -19.64
CA TRP A 147 8.47 0.56 -19.36
C TRP A 147 8.73 1.92 -20.04
N ALA A 148 9.36 2.85 -19.33
CA ALA A 148 9.68 4.16 -19.89
C ALA A 148 10.70 4.12 -21.03
N SER A 149 11.54 3.08 -21.09
CA SER A 149 12.47 2.88 -22.21
C SER A 149 11.86 2.19 -23.44
N TYR A 150 10.56 1.83 -23.40
CA TYR A 150 9.88 1.22 -24.53
C TYR A 150 9.95 2.11 -25.77
N ASP A 151 10.39 1.52 -26.88
CA ASP A 151 10.50 2.19 -28.18
C ASP A 151 9.78 1.34 -29.23
N LYS A 152 8.58 1.76 -29.64
CA LYS A 152 7.75 1.06 -30.63
C LYS A 152 8.43 0.81 -31.99
N ASN A 153 9.54 1.49 -32.28
CA ASN A 153 10.29 1.33 -33.52
C ASN A 153 11.47 0.36 -33.40
N LYS A 154 11.77 -0.14 -32.19
CA LYS A 154 12.80 -1.13 -31.94
C LYS A 154 12.14 -2.43 -31.52
N SER A 155 12.60 -3.52 -32.10
CA SER A 155 12.27 -4.87 -31.65
C SER A 155 13.56 -5.52 -31.14
N TYR A 156 13.48 -6.09 -29.96
CA TYR A 156 14.62 -6.80 -29.37
C TYR A 156 14.49 -8.30 -29.64
N PRO A 157 15.59 -9.00 -29.97
CA PRO A 157 15.54 -10.45 -30.11
C PRO A 157 15.20 -11.08 -28.75
N THR A 158 14.02 -11.69 -28.66
CA THR A 158 13.52 -12.36 -27.44
C THR A 158 14.01 -13.81 -27.32
N SER A 159 14.75 -14.30 -28.31
CA SER A 159 15.33 -15.64 -28.27
C SER A 159 16.33 -15.72 -27.10
N ASN A 160 16.04 -16.61 -26.15
CA ASN A 160 16.83 -16.91 -24.94
C ASN A 160 16.59 -16.04 -23.70
N LEU A 161 15.54 -15.21 -23.63
CA LEU A 161 15.26 -14.43 -22.42
C LEU A 161 14.50 -15.21 -21.33
N GLY A 162 13.86 -16.33 -21.68
CA GLY A 162 13.09 -17.17 -20.75
C GLY A 162 11.59 -17.14 -21.03
N GLU A 163 10.78 -17.57 -20.06
CA GLU A 163 9.32 -17.53 -20.15
C GLU A 163 8.80 -16.14 -19.77
N PRO A 164 7.95 -15.48 -20.58
CA PRO A 164 7.37 -14.20 -20.24
C PRO A 164 6.34 -14.36 -19.12
N VAL A 165 6.49 -13.58 -18.05
CA VAL A 165 5.59 -13.57 -16.90
C VAL A 165 5.16 -12.14 -16.63
N ALA A 166 3.85 -11.90 -16.61
CA ALA A 166 3.29 -10.63 -16.19
C ALA A 166 3.34 -10.51 -14.66
N VAL A 167 4.08 -9.52 -14.16
CA VAL A 167 4.15 -9.15 -12.75
C VAL A 167 3.17 -8.00 -12.51
N PRO A 168 2.10 -8.18 -11.73
CA PRO A 168 1.23 -7.09 -11.35
C PRO A 168 1.96 -6.13 -10.41
N VAL A 169 2.04 -4.86 -10.80
CA VAL A 169 2.70 -3.79 -10.07
C VAL A 169 1.66 -2.75 -9.67
N TYR A 170 1.56 -2.49 -8.37
CA TYR A 170 0.64 -1.49 -7.82
C TYR A 170 1.29 -0.12 -7.91
N VAL A 171 0.67 0.76 -8.69
CA VAL A 171 1.10 2.14 -8.88
C VAL A 171 0.03 3.07 -8.33
N GLY A 172 0.43 4.01 -7.49
CA GLY A 172 -0.51 4.97 -6.95
C GLY A 172 0.05 5.77 -5.79
N VAL A 173 -0.87 6.22 -4.92
CA VAL A 173 -0.57 7.11 -3.80
C VAL A 173 -1.35 6.72 -2.55
N GLY A 174 -0.88 7.12 -1.38
CA GLY A 174 -1.59 6.85 -0.13
C GLY A 174 -0.70 6.93 1.09
N LEU A 175 -0.99 6.05 2.06
CA LEU A 175 -0.32 5.96 3.35
C LEU A 175 -0.01 4.52 3.69
N ARG A 176 1.14 4.33 4.33
CA ARG A 176 1.64 3.05 4.82
C ARG A 176 1.80 3.11 6.32
N LEU A 177 1.19 2.17 7.03
CA LEU A 177 1.42 1.92 8.44
C LEU A 177 2.34 0.72 8.58
N ILE A 178 3.43 0.87 9.33
CA ILE A 178 4.38 -0.20 9.59
C ILE A 178 4.40 -0.43 11.09
N ALA A 179 3.86 -1.58 11.51
CA ALA A 179 3.95 -2.05 12.88
C ALA A 179 5.09 -3.07 12.99
N THR A 180 6.07 -2.78 13.83
CA THR A 180 7.09 -3.76 14.22
C THR A 180 6.64 -4.41 15.51
N VAL A 181 6.36 -5.72 15.48
CA VAL A 181 5.76 -6.47 16.59
C VAL A 181 6.72 -7.55 17.06
N ARG A 182 7.10 -7.51 18.33
CA ARG A 182 7.83 -8.59 19.02
C ARG A 182 6.85 -9.39 19.87
N VAL A 183 6.73 -10.69 19.63
CA VAL A 183 5.91 -11.58 20.46
C VAL A 183 6.74 -12.05 21.65
N LEU A 184 6.28 -11.73 22.86
CA LEU A 184 6.96 -12.00 24.12
C LEU A 184 6.57 -13.36 24.72
N LYS A 185 5.32 -13.77 24.55
CA LYS A 185 4.81 -15.03 25.11
C LYS A 185 3.63 -15.58 24.29
N GLY A 186 3.60 -16.89 24.09
CA GLY A 186 2.50 -17.58 23.41
C GLY A 186 2.34 -17.15 21.94
N THR A 187 1.08 -17.01 21.51
CA THR A 187 0.74 -16.65 20.13
C THR A 187 -0.05 -15.35 20.07
N VAL A 188 0.26 -14.51 19.07
CA VAL A 188 -0.45 -13.24 18.80
C VAL A 188 -0.99 -13.26 17.38
N ASN A 189 -2.25 -12.86 17.22
CA ASN A 189 -2.85 -12.76 15.89
C ASN A 189 -2.39 -11.44 15.22
N LEU A 190 -1.74 -11.57 14.06
CA LEU A 190 -1.16 -10.49 13.27
C LEU A 190 -2.05 -10.07 12.09
N SER A 191 -3.24 -10.66 11.95
CA SER A 191 -4.12 -10.45 10.79
C SER A 191 -4.76 -9.05 10.72
N SER A 192 -4.71 -8.28 11.82
CA SER A 192 -5.27 -6.93 11.88
C SER A 192 -4.61 -6.10 12.98
N LEU A 193 -4.64 -4.78 12.86
CA LEU A 193 -4.15 -3.87 13.90
C LEU A 193 -4.87 -4.11 15.25
N SER A 194 -6.19 -4.29 15.25
CA SER A 194 -6.96 -4.55 16.47
C SER A 194 -6.54 -5.83 17.19
N SER A 195 -6.26 -6.90 16.42
CA SER A 195 -5.76 -8.17 16.98
C SER A 195 -4.37 -8.03 17.58
N ILE A 196 -3.50 -7.23 16.94
CA ILE A 196 -2.16 -6.92 17.44
C ILE A 196 -2.26 -6.13 18.75
N THR A 197 -3.14 -5.12 18.82
CA THR A 197 -3.37 -4.32 20.04
C THR A 197 -3.76 -5.20 21.22
N ALA A 198 -4.71 -6.13 21.02
CA ALA A 198 -5.11 -7.06 22.08
C ALA A 198 -3.93 -7.95 22.56
N GLY A 199 -3.03 -8.31 21.65
CA GLY A 199 -1.77 -8.97 21.99
C GLY A 199 -0.86 -8.11 22.86
N VAL A 200 -0.75 -6.81 22.55
CA VAL A 200 0.05 -5.87 23.34
C VAL A 200 -0.56 -5.59 24.71
N GLU A 201 -1.87 -5.32 24.79
CA GLU A 201 -2.58 -5.05 26.05
C GLU A 201 -2.53 -6.22 27.04
N SER A 202 -2.53 -7.46 26.52
CA SER A 202 -2.37 -8.66 27.34
C SER A 202 -0.91 -8.97 27.71
N GLY A 203 0.03 -8.09 27.35
CA GLY A 203 1.47 -8.25 27.57
C GLY A 203 2.07 -9.42 26.80
N LYS A 204 1.41 -9.90 25.74
CA LYS A 204 1.90 -10.98 24.86
C LYS A 204 2.79 -10.47 23.74
N ALA A 205 2.71 -9.20 23.40
CA ALA A 205 3.56 -8.54 22.43
C ALA A 205 3.96 -7.13 22.90
N THR A 206 4.98 -6.59 22.25
CA THR A 206 5.35 -5.18 22.30
C THR A 206 5.76 -4.74 20.89
N GLY A 207 5.87 -3.45 20.64
CA GLY A 207 6.23 -2.98 19.32
C GLY A 207 6.24 -1.48 19.15
N SER A 208 6.42 -1.06 17.91
CA SER A 208 6.31 0.33 17.49
C SER A 208 5.44 0.45 16.23
N LEU A 209 4.88 1.63 16.02
CA LEU A 209 4.13 1.98 14.83
C LEU A 209 4.78 3.19 14.14
N VAL A 210 4.93 3.11 12.83
CA VAL A 210 5.38 4.20 11.96
C VAL A 210 4.35 4.43 10.87
N VAL A 211 4.12 5.70 10.51
CA VAL A 211 3.28 6.09 9.37
C VAL A 211 4.15 6.78 8.33
N GLN A 212 3.99 6.37 7.07
CA GLN A 212 4.74 6.87 5.93
C GLN A 212 3.77 7.29 4.82
N THR A 213 4.06 8.40 4.13
CA THR A 213 3.34 8.77 2.90
C THR A 213 3.90 8.03 1.69
N LEU A 214 3.01 7.65 0.78
CA LEU A 214 3.33 7.02 -0.48
C LEU A 214 2.93 7.98 -1.60
N GLY A 215 3.90 8.67 -2.20
CA GLY A 215 3.62 9.57 -3.32
C GLY A 215 2.79 10.82 -2.98
N VAL A 216 2.69 11.19 -1.70
CA VAL A 216 1.96 12.37 -1.22
C VAL A 216 2.89 13.23 -0.38
N SER A 217 2.96 14.53 -0.68
CA SER A 217 3.71 15.50 0.12
C SER A 217 2.99 16.85 0.18
N GLY A 218 3.33 17.66 1.17
CA GLY A 218 2.73 18.96 1.41
C GLY A 218 2.89 19.37 2.87
N SER A 219 2.96 20.68 3.15
CA SER A 219 3.21 21.18 4.50
C SER A 219 2.14 20.72 5.51
N LYS A 220 0.87 20.71 5.11
CA LYS A 220 -0.25 20.21 5.92
C LYS A 220 -0.14 18.71 6.18
N ILE A 221 0.24 17.92 5.16
CA ILE A 221 0.42 16.47 5.29
C ILE A 221 1.54 16.17 6.28
N SER A 222 2.71 16.81 6.11
CA SER A 222 3.86 16.60 6.98
C SER A 222 3.58 16.95 8.45
N ALA A 223 2.77 17.99 8.71
CA ALA A 223 2.39 18.37 10.06
C ALA A 223 1.40 17.39 10.74
N MET A 224 0.70 16.56 9.95
CA MET A 224 -0.27 15.57 10.44
C MET A 224 0.33 14.17 10.59
N LEU A 225 1.56 13.93 10.11
CA LEU A 225 2.18 12.62 10.23
C LEU A 225 2.52 12.34 11.69
N PRO A 226 1.98 11.26 12.29
CA PRO A 226 2.30 10.92 13.65
C PRO A 226 3.76 10.51 13.77
N MET A 227 4.40 10.93 14.85
CA MET A 227 5.75 10.50 15.18
C MET A 227 5.77 8.99 15.47
N PRO A 228 6.87 8.29 15.13
CA PRO A 228 7.08 6.92 15.57
C PRO A 228 6.86 6.78 17.07
N SER A 229 6.03 5.82 17.47
CA SER A 229 5.64 5.65 18.87
C SER A 229 5.41 4.19 19.22
N GLU A 230 5.40 3.89 20.51
CA GLU A 230 5.10 2.56 21.02
C GLU A 230 3.73 2.10 20.54
N LEU A 231 3.64 0.83 20.15
CA LEU A 231 2.42 0.22 19.68
C LEU A 231 1.44 0.04 20.85
N ASN A 232 0.35 0.78 20.84
CA ASN A 232 -0.74 0.64 21.80
C ASN A 232 -2.05 1.12 21.16
N GLN A 233 -3.17 1.01 21.89
CA GLN A 233 -4.49 1.39 21.39
C GLN A 233 -4.55 2.86 20.96
N THR A 234 -4.00 3.77 21.77
CA THR A 234 -3.98 5.21 21.51
C THR A 234 -3.17 5.54 20.26
N THR A 235 -1.98 4.94 20.11
CA THR A 235 -1.12 5.14 18.93
C THR A 235 -1.81 4.69 17.66
N ILE A 236 -2.52 3.56 17.68
CA ILE A 236 -3.27 3.06 16.53
C ILE A 236 -4.46 3.97 16.21
N GLN A 237 -5.21 4.43 17.23
CA GLN A 237 -6.30 5.39 17.02
C GLN A 237 -5.80 6.69 16.41
N ASN A 238 -4.70 7.23 16.91
CA ASN A 238 -4.08 8.44 16.37
C ASN A 238 -3.62 8.25 14.91
N ALA A 239 -3.04 7.09 14.58
CA ALA A 239 -2.65 6.76 13.21
C ALA A 239 -3.85 6.68 12.27
N ILE A 240 -4.96 6.06 12.69
CA ILE A 240 -6.21 5.98 11.90
C ILE A 240 -6.83 7.37 11.71
N LEU A 241 -6.83 8.21 12.74
CA LEU A 241 -7.33 9.58 12.64
C LEU A 241 -6.48 10.42 11.68
N ALA A 242 -5.15 10.36 11.81
CA ALA A 242 -4.22 11.02 10.90
C ALA A 242 -4.42 10.55 9.46
N LEU A 243 -4.67 9.26 9.26
CA LEU A 243 -4.99 8.68 7.96
C LEU A 243 -6.24 9.30 7.33
N GLY A 244 -7.32 9.41 8.08
CA GLY A 244 -8.56 10.05 7.62
C GLY A 244 -8.35 11.52 7.27
N SER A 245 -7.60 12.27 8.10
CA SER A 245 -7.29 13.67 7.84
C SER A 245 -6.41 13.87 6.60
N ILE A 246 -5.35 13.07 6.43
CA ILE A 246 -4.48 13.13 5.26
C ILE A 246 -5.25 12.74 3.99
N LYS A 247 -6.13 11.72 4.05
CA LYS A 247 -6.96 11.33 2.91
C LYS A 247 -7.83 12.49 2.42
N ALA A 248 -8.41 13.27 3.34
CA ALA A 248 -9.19 14.45 2.98
C ALA A 248 -8.34 15.55 2.30
N LEU A 249 -7.06 15.64 2.65
CA LEU A 249 -6.11 16.61 2.08
C LEU A 249 -5.53 16.19 0.73
N LEU A 250 -5.76 14.96 0.24
CA LEU A 250 -5.29 14.54 -1.08
C LEU A 250 -5.88 15.38 -2.23
N PHE A 251 -7.05 15.97 -2.00
CA PHE A 251 -7.74 16.85 -2.95
C PHE A 251 -7.45 18.34 -2.72
N ASP A 252 -6.64 18.69 -1.72
CA ASP A 252 -6.25 20.07 -1.45
C ASP A 252 -5.26 20.54 -2.53
N PRO A 253 -5.45 21.74 -3.14
CA PRO A 253 -4.57 22.23 -4.20
C PRO A 253 -3.13 22.49 -3.76
N THR A 254 -2.85 22.53 -2.44
CA THR A 254 -1.50 22.67 -1.88
C THR A 254 -0.80 21.33 -1.65
N THR A 255 -1.49 20.21 -1.90
CA THR A 255 -0.93 18.87 -1.79
C THR A 255 -0.30 18.46 -3.11
N HIS A 256 0.95 18.01 -3.05
CA HIS A 256 1.66 17.47 -4.19
C HIS A 256 1.46 15.95 -4.23
N VAL A 257 0.85 15.49 -5.32
CA VAL A 257 0.57 14.07 -5.56
C VAL A 257 1.45 13.62 -6.72
N VAL A 258 2.31 12.63 -6.46
CA VAL A 258 3.19 12.02 -7.46
C VAL A 258 3.10 10.51 -7.28
N PRO A 259 2.49 9.77 -8.23
CA PRO A 259 2.36 8.33 -8.15
C PRO A 259 3.70 7.64 -7.95
N ARG A 260 3.67 6.53 -7.21
CA ARG A 260 4.82 5.68 -6.97
C ARG A 260 4.43 4.23 -7.17
N VAL A 261 5.42 3.39 -7.49
CA VAL A 261 5.23 1.94 -7.30
C VAL A 261 5.22 1.68 -5.81
N VAL A 262 4.09 1.21 -5.28
CA VAL A 262 3.90 1.01 -3.84
C VAL A 262 4.04 -0.45 -3.43
N GLY A 263 3.83 -1.38 -4.36
CA GLY A 263 3.99 -2.80 -4.09
C GLY A 263 3.89 -3.62 -5.34
N ILE A 264 4.20 -4.90 -5.21
CA ILE A 264 4.12 -5.86 -6.28
C ILE A 264 3.34 -7.08 -5.84
N TYR A 265 2.93 -7.85 -6.81
CA TYR A 265 2.50 -9.21 -6.63
C TYR A 265 3.55 -10.12 -7.26
N ASN A 266 4.04 -11.13 -6.54
CA ASN A 266 5.06 -12.04 -7.05
C ASN A 266 4.41 -13.35 -7.53
N PRO A 267 4.20 -13.54 -8.85
CA PRO A 267 3.66 -14.78 -9.36
C PRO A 267 4.71 -15.89 -9.58
N ILE A 268 6.00 -15.55 -9.52
CA ILE A 268 7.12 -16.43 -9.89
C ILE A 268 7.54 -17.33 -8.70
N GLY A 269 7.37 -16.84 -7.48
CA GLY A 269 7.84 -17.52 -6.27
C GLY A 269 9.30 -17.18 -5.97
N GLY A 270 10.13 -18.19 -5.64
CA GLY A 270 11.58 -18.03 -5.42
C GLY A 270 12.03 -17.18 -4.23
N GLY A 271 11.09 -16.64 -3.44
CA GLY A 271 11.37 -15.92 -2.19
C GLY A 271 12.03 -14.55 -2.40
N GLU A 272 12.76 -14.10 -1.39
CA GLU A 272 13.37 -12.75 -1.33
C GLU A 272 14.28 -12.45 -2.52
N ALA A 273 15.11 -13.41 -2.96
CA ALA A 273 16.03 -13.21 -4.09
C ALA A 273 15.29 -12.92 -5.42
N THR A 274 14.09 -13.45 -5.59
CA THR A 274 13.25 -13.19 -6.78
C THR A 274 12.60 -11.80 -6.65
N VAL A 275 12.10 -11.47 -5.47
CA VAL A 275 11.52 -10.15 -5.16
C VAL A 275 12.55 -9.04 -5.39
N ASN A 276 13.77 -9.20 -4.89
CA ASN A 276 14.84 -8.21 -5.02
C ASN A 276 15.25 -7.98 -6.48
N GLN A 277 15.24 -9.03 -7.32
CA GLN A 277 15.46 -8.89 -8.77
C GLN A 277 14.32 -8.11 -9.45
N ILE A 278 13.05 -8.41 -9.13
CA ILE A 278 11.90 -7.64 -9.64
C ILE A 278 12.03 -6.16 -9.24
N VAL A 279 12.31 -5.89 -7.96
CA VAL A 279 12.48 -4.51 -7.46
C VAL A 279 13.64 -3.81 -8.16
N SER A 280 14.73 -4.51 -8.43
CA SER A 280 15.88 -3.96 -9.15
C SER A 280 15.53 -3.57 -10.58
N ILE A 281 14.76 -4.40 -11.29
CA ILE A 281 14.26 -4.08 -12.65
C ILE A 281 13.34 -2.84 -12.60
N LEU A 282 12.41 -2.79 -11.64
CA LEU A 282 11.49 -1.66 -11.47
C LEU A 282 12.20 -0.36 -11.06
N ALA A 283 13.36 -0.47 -10.41
CA ALA A 283 14.18 0.68 -10.01
C ALA A 283 15.08 1.17 -11.16
N GLU A 284 15.53 0.25 -12.02
CA GLU A 284 16.34 0.55 -13.19
C GLU A 284 15.52 1.30 -14.25
N ASP A 285 14.30 0.85 -14.52
CA ASP A 285 13.41 1.47 -15.50
C ASP A 285 12.04 1.78 -14.90
N LYS A 286 11.63 3.04 -15.05
CA LYS A 286 10.40 3.54 -14.45
C LYS A 286 9.21 3.00 -15.19
N LEU A 287 8.14 2.71 -14.45
CA LEU A 287 6.85 2.44 -15.05
C LEU A 287 6.20 3.73 -15.55
N VAL A 288 5.53 3.62 -16.69
CA VAL A 288 4.73 4.69 -17.28
C VAL A 288 3.32 4.65 -16.69
N VAL A 289 2.88 5.80 -16.16
CA VAL A 289 1.50 6.06 -15.78
C VAL A 289 0.90 6.92 -16.88
N GLU A 290 0.05 6.29 -17.67
CA GLU A 290 -0.76 6.98 -18.67
C GLU A 290 -1.90 7.71 -17.95
N GLY A 291 -2.07 8.99 -18.25
CA GLY A 291 -3.21 9.75 -17.78
C GLY A 291 -4.17 10.09 -18.91
N GLU A 292 -5.43 10.36 -18.55
CA GLU A 292 -6.44 10.80 -19.49
C GLU A 292 -6.14 12.23 -19.98
N CYS A 293 -6.36 12.46 -21.27
CA CYS A 293 -6.13 13.75 -21.92
C CYS A 293 -7.30 14.67 -21.58
N ILE A 294 -7.05 15.74 -20.82
CA ILE A 294 -8.03 16.81 -20.60
C ILE A 294 -7.70 18.01 -21.46
N GLN A 295 -8.72 18.55 -22.14
CA GLN A 295 -8.55 19.73 -22.98
C GLN A 295 -8.14 20.89 -22.08
N ASN A 296 -7.03 21.57 -22.42
CA ASN A 296 -6.64 22.77 -21.69
C ASN A 296 -7.64 23.88 -22.03
N ASP A 297 -8.74 23.94 -21.31
CA ASP A 297 -9.67 25.04 -21.39
C ASP A 297 -9.09 26.22 -20.58
N VAL A 298 -7.97 26.76 -21.08
CA VAL A 298 -7.23 27.89 -20.48
C VAL A 298 -8.19 29.07 -20.22
N THR A 299 -9.21 29.21 -21.06
CA THR A 299 -10.26 30.21 -20.99
C THR A 299 -11.18 30.06 -19.76
N ALA A 300 -11.52 28.83 -19.36
CA ALA A 300 -12.44 28.56 -18.25
C ALA A 300 -11.77 28.79 -16.88
N ARG A 301 -10.49 28.41 -16.73
CA ARG A 301 -9.74 28.64 -15.49
C ARG A 301 -9.41 30.13 -15.27
N GLN A 302 -9.14 30.89 -16.34
CA GLN A 302 -8.99 32.35 -16.23
C GLN A 302 -10.31 33.04 -15.89
N ALA A 303 -11.44 32.55 -16.40
CA ALA A 303 -12.77 33.06 -16.05
C ALA A 303 -13.19 32.73 -14.59
N GLN A 304 -12.81 31.57 -14.06
CA GLN A 304 -13.02 31.22 -12.64
C GLN A 304 -12.07 31.96 -11.69
N ALA A 305 -10.82 32.17 -12.07
CA ALA A 305 -9.89 33.00 -11.30
C ALA A 305 -10.31 34.49 -11.28
N ALA A 306 -10.91 34.99 -12.36
CA ALA A 306 -11.43 36.36 -12.46
C ALA A 306 -12.79 36.57 -11.76
N SER A 307 -13.53 35.50 -11.46
CA SER A 307 -14.84 35.55 -10.78
C SER A 307 -14.79 35.21 -9.29
N SER A 308 -13.64 34.76 -8.78
CA SER A 308 -13.42 34.66 -7.34
C SER A 308 -13.14 36.05 -6.77
N PRO A 309 -14.02 36.62 -5.92
CA PRO A 309 -13.82 37.95 -5.39
C PRO A 309 -12.58 37.94 -4.49
N ALA A 310 -11.49 38.53 -4.98
CA ALA A 310 -10.39 38.97 -4.14
C ALA A 310 -10.98 39.75 -2.96
N GLY A 311 -10.63 39.33 -1.75
CA GLY A 311 -11.29 39.72 -0.51
C GLY A 311 -11.65 41.21 -0.48
N ALA A 312 -12.96 41.47 -0.43
CA ALA A 312 -13.46 42.74 0.04
C ALA A 312 -12.98 42.91 1.48
N VAL A 313 -11.87 43.64 1.63
CA VAL A 313 -11.40 44.17 2.91
C VAL A 313 -12.54 45.01 3.46
N LYS A 314 -13.26 44.46 4.43
CA LYS A 314 -14.33 45.15 5.14
C LYS A 314 -13.70 46.39 5.78
N PRO A 315 -14.14 47.62 5.45
CA PRO A 315 -13.57 48.81 6.05
C PRO A 315 -13.78 48.78 7.56
N PRO A 316 -12.83 49.31 8.35
CA PRO A 316 -12.91 49.28 9.81
C PRO A 316 -14.18 49.99 10.27
N ILE A 317 -14.97 49.29 11.08
CA ILE A 317 -16.15 49.83 11.76
C ILE A 317 -15.66 51.00 12.63
N LYS A 318 -15.98 52.23 12.23
CA LYS A 318 -15.77 53.41 13.07
C LYS A 318 -16.60 53.25 14.33
N SER A 319 -15.94 53.05 15.47
CA SER A 319 -16.57 53.08 16.79
C SER A 319 -17.09 54.49 17.08
N THR A 320 -18.40 54.64 17.20
CA THR A 320 -19.06 55.85 17.68
C THR A 320 -18.70 56.09 19.15
N PRO A 321 -18.20 57.28 19.56
CA PRO A 321 -17.91 57.56 20.96
C PRO A 321 -19.21 57.77 21.74
N ALA A 322 -19.34 57.05 22.86
CA ALA A 322 -20.44 57.19 23.81
C ALA A 322 -20.44 58.61 24.43
N LYS A 323 -21.56 59.33 24.27
CA LYS A 323 -21.84 60.58 24.99
C LYS A 323 -21.95 60.27 26.49
N ARG A 324 -20.97 60.74 27.26
CA ARG A 324 -20.99 60.79 28.73
C ARG A 324 -21.92 61.92 29.15
N ALA A 325 -23.03 61.60 29.81
CA ALA A 325 -23.88 62.58 30.47
C ALA A 325 -23.17 63.11 31.73
N MET A 326 -23.12 64.43 31.89
CA MET A 326 -22.71 65.11 33.12
C MET A 326 -23.90 65.27 34.08
N PRO A 327 -23.65 65.27 35.40
CA PRO A 327 -24.69 65.42 36.41
C PRO A 327 -25.10 66.89 36.61
N ARG A 328 -26.37 67.10 36.95
CA ARG A 328 -26.88 68.24 37.72
C ARG A 328 -27.54 67.71 38.97
#